data_AF-A0A174L7W7-F1
#
_entry.id   AF-A0A174L7W7-F1
#
_cell.length_a   1.000
_cell.length_b   1.000
_cell.length_c   1.000
_cell.angle_alpha   90.00
_cell.angle_beta   90.00
_cell.angle_gamma   90.00
#
_symmetry.space_group_name_H-M   'P 1'
#
loop_
_entity.id
_entity.type
_entity.pdbx_description
1 polymer ?
#
loop_
_entity_poly.entity_id
_entity_poly.type
_entity_poly.pdbx_seq_one_letter_code
_entity_poly.pdbx_strand_id
1 'polypeptide(L)'
;MSKVKFLGKPMGIKRLLTYVIGLWIMSLGIAFAVNSNFGVSPVTTLPYVVGRILNISVGTGTWIAYGCYIIIEAIVYRKEFKPIYILQFPAAVMFGYFTDFSKWLISPLGTPDKWYIQLVFIIVGVIILGLGLMAYLEADIMAIPPDALAVAFAWLVKKPLGNVKRIFDLCIVATSLILSLVFLHSYQGIWIGTIIAALGVGTMLNFWRKLLLSKIKVFLWGKQPEAEPKLDEAPAAAK
;
A
#
# COMPACT_ATOMS: atom_id res chain seq x y z
N MET A 1 16.93 11.91 9.75
CA MET A 1 15.85 11.24 10.52
C MET A 1 14.56 12.04 10.29
N SER A 2 13.71 11.65 9.34
CA SER A 2 12.43 12.35 9.14
C SER A 2 11.44 11.87 10.21
N LYS A 3 10.96 12.80 11.04
CA LYS A 3 9.75 12.57 11.84
C LYS A 3 8.62 12.39 10.82
N VAL A 4 8.15 11.16 10.63
CA VAL A 4 6.93 10.91 9.85
C VAL A 4 5.78 11.51 10.66
N LYS A 5 5.46 12.78 10.38
CA LYS A 5 4.35 13.52 10.98
C LYS A 5 3.06 12.99 10.36
N PHE A 6 2.53 11.90 10.89
CA PHE A 6 1.12 11.56 10.68
C PHE A 6 0.28 12.67 11.36
N LEU A 7 -0.39 13.48 10.54
CA LEU A 7 -1.20 14.65 10.91
C LEU A 7 -0.41 15.85 11.46
N GLY A 8 0.29 16.56 10.56
CA GLY A 8 0.90 17.87 10.86
C GLY A 8 0.12 19.09 10.36
N LYS A 9 -0.91 18.92 9.53
CA LYS A 9 -1.56 20.03 8.80
C LYS A 9 -3.08 19.84 8.69
N PRO A 10 -3.88 20.93 8.66
CA PRO A 10 -5.34 20.86 8.65
C PRO A 10 -5.87 20.03 7.47
N MET A 11 -6.92 19.26 7.74
CA MET A 11 -7.54 18.37 6.74
C MET A 11 -8.39 19.20 5.77
N GLY A 12 -7.81 19.54 4.63
CA GLY A 12 -8.54 20.19 3.54
C GLY A 12 -9.34 19.20 2.72
N ILE A 13 -10.50 19.62 2.20
CA ILE A 13 -11.37 18.77 1.38
C ILE A 13 -10.65 18.18 0.16
N LYS A 14 -9.74 18.94 -0.47
CA LYS A 14 -8.91 18.47 -1.59
C LYS A 14 -8.05 17.27 -1.20
N ARG A 15 -7.39 17.32 -0.04
CA ARG A 15 -6.54 16.24 0.47
C ARG A 15 -7.37 15.00 0.78
N LEU A 16 -8.53 15.19 1.43
CA LEU A 16 -9.44 14.08 1.74
C LEU A 16 -9.93 13.39 0.48
N LEU A 17 -10.39 14.15 -0.53
CA LEU A 17 -10.82 13.60 -1.81
C LEU A 17 -9.68 12.87 -2.52
N THR A 18 -8.48 13.45 -2.59
CA THR A 18 -7.32 12.79 -3.21
C THR A 18 -6.92 11.52 -2.47
N TYR A 19 -7.02 11.50 -1.14
CA TYR A 19 -6.78 10.31 -0.33
C TYR A 19 -7.78 9.20 -0.63
N VAL A 20 -9.08 9.51 -0.56
CA VAL A 20 -10.16 8.53 -0.78
C VAL A 20 -10.14 8.00 -2.22
N ILE A 21 -9.99 8.88 -3.20
CA ILE A 21 -9.87 8.49 -4.62
C ILE A 21 -8.59 7.68 -4.84
N GLY A 22 -7.47 8.07 -4.23
CA GLY A 22 -6.21 7.33 -4.30
C GLY A 22 -6.34 5.91 -3.75
N LEU A 23 -7.02 5.74 -2.61
CA LEU A 23 -7.33 4.43 -2.05
C LEU A 23 -8.21 3.58 -2.97
N TRP A 24 -9.24 4.16 -3.59
CA TRP A 24 -10.09 3.45 -4.53
C TRP A 24 -9.36 3.07 -5.84
N ILE A 25 -8.53 3.95 -6.38
CA ILE A 25 -7.69 3.63 -7.55
C ILE A 25 -6.71 2.50 -7.19
N MET A 26 -6.11 2.56 -5.99
CA MET A 26 -5.22 1.52 -5.51
C MET A 26 -5.94 0.17 -5.41
N SER A 27 -7.17 0.15 -4.87
CA SER A 27 -7.98 -1.07 -4.79
C SER A 27 -8.38 -1.61 -6.16
N LEU A 28 -8.57 -0.74 -7.16
CA LEU A 28 -8.79 -1.15 -8.55
C LEU A 28 -7.58 -1.88 -9.13
N GLY A 29 -6.37 -1.37 -8.89
CA GLY A 29 -5.13 -2.05 -9.29
C GLY A 29 -4.96 -3.42 -8.62
N ILE A 30 -5.32 -3.53 -7.34
CA ILE A 30 -5.37 -4.81 -6.62
C ILE A 30 -6.38 -5.76 -7.25
N ALA A 31 -7.58 -5.28 -7.62
CA ALA A 31 -8.59 -6.11 -8.25
C ALA A 31 -8.08 -6.72 -9.56
N PHE A 32 -7.44 -5.93 -10.43
CA PHE A 32 -6.81 -6.45 -11.66
C PHE A 32 -5.74 -7.51 -11.37
N ALA A 33 -4.88 -7.28 -10.36
CA ALA A 33 -3.87 -8.25 -9.96
C ALA A 33 -4.51 -9.56 -9.46
N VAL A 34 -5.54 -9.48 -8.61
CA VAL A 34 -6.28 -10.65 -8.11
C VAL A 34 -6.96 -11.41 -9.24
N ASN A 35 -7.62 -10.71 -10.17
CA ASN A 35 -8.31 -11.33 -11.30
C ASN A 35 -7.35 -11.91 -12.34
N SER A 36 -6.07 -11.51 -12.36
CA SER A 36 -5.08 -12.03 -13.30
C SER A 36 -4.80 -13.53 -13.14
N ASN A 37 -5.09 -14.11 -11.97
CA ASN A 37 -4.66 -15.46 -11.57
C ASN A 37 -3.15 -15.73 -11.74
N PHE A 38 -2.33 -14.68 -11.87
CA PHE A 38 -0.89 -14.75 -12.08
C PHE A 38 -0.10 -14.43 -10.82
N GLY A 39 -0.79 -14.20 -9.70
CA GLY A 39 -0.24 -13.72 -8.43
C GLY A 39 -0.77 -12.34 -8.06
N VAL A 40 -0.61 -11.94 -6.80
CA VAL A 40 -1.05 -10.63 -6.29
C VAL A 40 0.12 -9.85 -5.68
N SER A 41 -0.09 -8.56 -5.36
CA SER A 41 0.95 -7.75 -4.72
C SER A 41 1.33 -8.33 -3.34
N PRO A 42 2.60 -8.21 -2.90
CA PRO A 42 3.08 -8.81 -1.65
C PRO A 42 2.18 -8.52 -0.44
N VAL A 43 1.79 -7.26 -0.24
CA VAL A 43 0.95 -6.83 0.88
C VAL A 43 -0.45 -7.46 0.84
N THR A 44 -0.99 -7.71 -0.35
CA THR A 44 -2.34 -8.28 -0.54
C THR A 44 -2.33 -9.81 -0.57
N THR A 45 -1.16 -10.48 -0.63
CA THR A 45 -1.08 -11.95 -0.61
C THR A 45 -1.71 -12.55 0.64
N LEU A 46 -1.44 -12.00 1.82
CA LEU A 46 -1.96 -12.52 3.08
C LEU A 46 -3.49 -12.40 3.19
N PRO A 47 -4.11 -11.22 3.03
CA PRO A 47 -5.57 -11.10 3.08
C PRO A 47 -6.25 -11.91 1.97
N TYR A 48 -5.61 -12.09 0.81
CA TYR A 48 -6.12 -12.97 -0.24
C TYR A 48 -6.12 -14.44 0.20
N VAL A 49 -4.98 -14.98 0.66
CA VAL A 49 -4.87 -16.40 1.08
C VAL A 49 -5.79 -16.69 2.27
N VAL A 50 -5.81 -15.82 3.28
CA VAL A 50 -6.74 -15.94 4.42
C VAL A 50 -8.19 -15.90 3.93
N GLY A 51 -8.49 -15.02 2.97
CA GLY A 51 -9.81 -14.96 2.33
C GLY A 51 -10.23 -16.28 1.68
N ARG A 52 -9.28 -16.97 1.03
CA ARG A 52 -9.52 -18.29 0.42
C ARG A 52 -9.69 -19.40 1.46
N ILE A 53 -8.94 -19.37 2.56
CA ILE A 53 -9.05 -20.36 3.65
C ILE A 53 -10.39 -20.21 4.39
N LEU A 54 -10.77 -18.98 4.73
CA LEU A 54 -11.98 -18.69 5.52
C LEU A 54 -13.24 -18.50 4.67
N ASN A 55 -13.12 -18.58 3.34
CA ASN A 55 -14.23 -18.34 2.40
C ASN A 55 -14.88 -16.95 2.56
N ILE A 56 -14.05 -15.94 2.80
CA ILE A 56 -14.47 -14.53 2.91
C ILE A 56 -13.95 -13.73 1.71
N SER A 57 -14.54 -12.56 1.47
CA SER A 57 -14.10 -11.68 0.40
C SER A 57 -12.68 -11.15 0.65
N VAL A 58 -12.00 -10.73 -0.42
CA VAL A 58 -10.64 -10.16 -0.32
C VAL A 58 -10.68 -8.84 0.45
N GLY A 59 -11.74 -8.04 0.25
CA GLY A 59 -11.97 -6.83 1.05
C GLY A 59 -12.13 -7.13 2.53
N THR A 60 -12.89 -8.18 2.88
CA THR A 60 -13.06 -8.61 4.27
C THR A 60 -11.75 -9.08 4.89
N GLY A 61 -11.02 -9.94 4.18
CA GLY A 61 -9.67 -10.36 4.60
C GLY A 61 -8.72 -9.17 4.79
N THR A 62 -8.84 -8.14 3.95
CA THR A 62 -7.99 -6.95 4.00
C THR A 62 -8.20 -6.15 5.28
N TRP A 63 -9.44 -5.77 5.60
CA TRP A 63 -9.66 -4.95 6.80
C TRP A 63 -9.44 -5.73 8.09
N ILE A 64 -9.63 -7.06 8.10
CA ILE A 64 -9.24 -7.93 9.22
C ILE A 64 -7.72 -7.95 9.40
N ALA A 65 -6.96 -8.24 8.33
CA ALA A 65 -5.50 -8.27 8.38
C ALA A 65 -4.93 -6.91 8.79
N TYR A 66 -5.52 -5.82 8.32
CA TYR A 66 -5.14 -4.46 8.65
C TYR A 66 -5.43 -4.12 10.12
N GLY A 67 -6.56 -4.61 10.66
CA GLY A 67 -6.82 -4.55 12.09
C GLY A 67 -5.72 -5.24 12.92
N CYS A 68 -5.28 -6.43 12.51
CA CYS A 68 -4.15 -7.11 13.12
C CYS A 68 -2.85 -6.30 13.03
N TYR A 69 -2.58 -5.66 11.89
CA TYR A 69 -1.41 -4.81 11.71
C TYR A 69 -1.42 -3.59 12.64
N ILE A 70 -2.58 -2.96 12.88
CA ILE A 70 -2.71 -1.86 13.84
C ILE A 70 -2.42 -2.34 15.28
N ILE A 71 -2.86 -3.55 15.64
CA ILE A 71 -2.55 -4.14 16.96
C ILE A 71 -1.03 -4.38 17.09
N ILE A 72 -0.40 -4.95 16.06
CA ILE A 72 1.06 -5.16 16.05
C ILE A 72 1.80 -3.81 16.11
N GLU A 73 1.33 -2.81 15.37
CA GLU A 73 1.86 -1.44 15.42
C GLU A 73 1.79 -0.86 16.84
N ALA A 74 0.67 -1.06 17.54
CA ALA A 74 0.52 -0.66 18.95
C ALA A 74 1.51 -1.37 19.88
N ILE A 75 1.76 -2.66 19.66
CA ILE A 75 2.76 -3.44 20.43
C ILE A 75 4.18 -2.94 20.14
N VAL A 76 4.49 -2.57 18.89
CA VAL A 76 5.81 -2.06 18.49
C VAL A 76 6.07 -0.67 19.10
N TYR A 77 5.10 0.25 19.01
CA TYR A 77 5.26 1.60 19.57
C TYR A 77 5.11 1.66 21.09
N ARG A 78 4.39 0.72 21.71
CA ARG A 78 4.13 0.69 23.16
C ARG A 78 3.58 2.02 23.66
N LYS A 79 4.36 2.75 24.46
CA LYS A 79 3.99 4.05 25.05
C LYS A 79 3.97 5.20 24.04
N GLU A 80 4.64 5.03 22.90
CA GLU A 80 4.67 6.03 21.81
C GLU A 80 3.46 5.89 20.87
N PHE A 81 2.56 4.93 21.10
CA PHE A 81 1.38 4.74 20.28
C PHE A 81 0.39 5.88 20.50
N LYS A 82 0.09 6.61 19.44
CA LYS A 82 -0.82 7.76 19.49
C LYS A 82 -2.24 7.29 19.20
N PRO A 83 -3.26 7.78 19.94
CA PRO A 83 -4.66 7.45 19.67
C PRO A 83 -5.10 7.73 18.23
N ILE A 84 -4.44 8.67 17.56
CA ILE A 84 -4.69 9.01 16.17
C ILE A 84 -4.48 7.81 15.21
N TYR A 85 -3.62 6.86 15.55
CA TYR A 85 -3.39 5.65 14.74
C TYR A 85 -4.60 4.72 14.71
N ILE A 86 -5.54 4.84 15.67
CA ILE A 86 -6.79 4.07 15.66
C ILE A 86 -7.68 4.46 14.46
N LEU A 87 -7.57 5.71 13.97
CA LEU A 87 -8.28 6.15 12.76
C LEU A 87 -7.86 5.40 11.49
N GLN A 88 -6.76 4.63 11.53
CA GLN A 88 -6.40 3.74 10.45
C GLN A 88 -7.43 2.62 10.25
N PHE A 89 -8.16 2.23 11.31
CA PHE A 89 -9.14 1.15 11.22
C PHE A 89 -10.36 1.52 10.35
N PRO A 90 -11.03 2.68 10.53
CA PRO A 90 -12.03 3.16 9.57
C PRO A 90 -11.52 3.22 8.12
N ALA A 91 -10.29 3.71 7.92
CA ALA A 91 -9.67 3.74 6.58
C ALA A 91 -9.45 2.33 6.02
N ALA A 92 -9.05 1.37 6.85
CA ALA A 92 -8.89 -0.03 6.48
C ALA A 92 -10.22 -0.67 6.07
N VAL A 93 -11.30 -0.44 6.82
CA VAL A 93 -12.65 -0.92 6.50
C VAL A 93 -13.11 -0.34 5.16
N MET A 94 -12.97 0.98 4.97
CA MET A 94 -13.28 1.65 3.70
C MET A 94 -12.48 1.06 2.54
N PHE A 95 -11.18 0.82 2.74
CA PHE A 95 -10.31 0.20 1.72
C PHE A 95 -10.71 -1.23 1.40
N GLY A 96 -11.16 -2.00 2.39
CA GLY A 96 -11.74 -3.33 2.21
C GLY A 96 -12.98 -3.28 1.31
N TYR A 97 -13.94 -2.39 1.59
CA TYR A 97 -15.11 -2.20 0.73
C TYR A 97 -14.76 -1.75 -0.68
N PHE A 98 -13.81 -0.83 -0.82
CA PHE A 98 -13.31 -0.43 -2.13
C PHE A 98 -12.69 -1.59 -2.90
N THR A 99 -11.99 -2.50 -2.22
CA THR A 99 -11.42 -3.70 -2.85
C THR A 99 -12.51 -4.63 -3.38
N ASP A 100 -13.56 -4.90 -2.60
CA ASP A 100 -14.66 -5.74 -3.07
C ASP A 100 -15.48 -5.06 -4.17
N PHE A 101 -15.73 -3.75 -4.05
CA PHE A 101 -16.39 -2.98 -5.09
C PHE A 101 -15.58 -2.96 -6.40
N SER A 102 -14.26 -2.75 -6.32
CA SER A 102 -13.37 -2.81 -7.47
C SER A 102 -13.38 -4.19 -8.12
N LYS A 103 -13.37 -5.27 -7.33
CA LYS A 103 -13.48 -6.65 -7.84
C LYS A 103 -14.81 -6.90 -8.53
N TRP A 104 -15.91 -6.41 -7.96
CA TRP A 104 -17.23 -6.50 -8.59
C TRP A 104 -17.26 -5.73 -9.91
N LEU A 105 -16.70 -4.52 -9.95
CA LEU A 105 -16.66 -3.67 -11.14
C LEU A 105 -15.93 -4.32 -12.32
N ILE A 106 -14.82 -5.01 -12.04
CA ILE A 106 -14.04 -5.71 -13.09
C ILE A 106 -14.50 -7.16 -13.32
N SER A 107 -15.48 -7.66 -12.56
CA SER A 107 -15.96 -9.04 -12.69
C SER A 107 -16.44 -9.41 -14.11
N PRO A 108 -17.02 -8.49 -14.93
CA PRO A 108 -17.41 -8.83 -16.30
C PRO A 108 -16.22 -9.15 -17.22
N LEU A 109 -14.99 -8.74 -16.86
CA LEU A 109 -13.79 -9.08 -17.62
C LEU A 109 -13.36 -10.54 -17.46
N GLY A 110 -13.95 -11.26 -16.48
CA GLY A 110 -13.60 -12.64 -16.17
C GLY A 110 -12.19 -12.83 -15.62
N THR A 111 -11.80 -14.09 -15.45
CA THR A 111 -10.42 -14.49 -15.16
C THR A 111 -9.77 -14.97 -16.45
N PRO A 112 -8.61 -14.42 -16.86
CA PRO A 112 -7.96 -14.83 -18.08
C PRO A 112 -7.34 -16.21 -17.96
N ASP A 113 -7.61 -17.09 -18.94
CA ASP A 113 -7.06 -18.45 -19.00
C ASP A 113 -5.67 -18.51 -19.64
N LYS A 114 -5.34 -17.52 -20.47
CA LYS A 114 -4.09 -17.51 -21.26
C LYS A 114 -3.03 -16.67 -20.56
N TRP A 115 -1.83 -17.23 -20.37
CA TRP A 115 -0.73 -16.62 -19.61
C TRP A 115 -0.37 -15.19 -20.07
N TYR A 116 -0.47 -14.88 -21.36
CA TYR A 116 -0.17 -13.55 -21.89
C TYR A 116 -1.24 -12.51 -21.52
N ILE A 117 -2.52 -12.91 -21.41
CA ILE A 117 -3.60 -12.03 -20.94
C ILE A 117 -3.49 -11.82 -19.43
N GLN A 118 -3.13 -12.89 -18.69
CA GLN A 118 -2.81 -12.80 -17.26
C GLN A 118 -1.68 -11.80 -17.00
N LEU A 119 -0.63 -11.82 -17.85
CA LEU A 119 0.46 -10.85 -17.80
C LEU A 119 0.00 -9.42 -18.09
N VAL A 120 -0.92 -9.21 -19.04
CA VAL A 120 -1.51 -7.88 -19.29
C VAL A 120 -2.29 -7.39 -18.07
N PHE A 121 -3.09 -8.26 -17.45
CA PHE A 121 -3.87 -7.91 -16.25
C PHE A 121 -2.95 -7.50 -15.09
N ILE A 122 -1.87 -8.24 -14.83
CA ILE A 122 -0.95 -7.89 -13.74
C ILE A 122 -0.21 -6.57 -14.05
N ILE A 123 0.21 -6.33 -15.30
CA ILE A 123 0.88 -5.08 -15.69
C ILE A 123 -0.07 -3.89 -15.52
N VAL A 124 -1.30 -3.98 -16.03
CA VAL A 124 -2.33 -2.95 -15.87
C VAL A 124 -2.61 -2.72 -14.38
N GLY A 125 -2.76 -3.80 -13.61
CA GLY A 125 -2.96 -3.73 -12.16
C GLY A 125 -1.84 -2.99 -11.45
N VAL A 126 -0.57 -3.28 -11.77
CA VAL A 126 0.61 -2.64 -11.17
C VAL A 126 0.71 -1.16 -11.55
N ILE A 127 0.37 -0.79 -12.78
CA ILE A 127 0.34 0.61 -13.24
C ILE A 127 -0.71 1.40 -12.45
N ILE A 128 -1.94 0.87 -12.36
CA ILE A 128 -3.06 1.51 -11.64
C ILE A 128 -2.75 1.59 -10.14
N LEU A 129 -2.24 0.50 -9.56
CA LEU A 129 -1.86 0.45 -8.14
C LEU A 129 -0.81 1.51 -7.82
N GLY A 130 0.21 1.67 -8.67
CA GLY A 130 1.23 2.71 -8.51
C GLY A 130 0.66 4.14 -8.54
N LEU A 131 -0.37 4.40 -9.36
CA LEU A 131 -1.04 5.70 -9.42
C LEU A 131 -1.83 5.97 -8.14
N GLY A 132 -2.62 5.00 -7.67
CA GLY A 132 -3.37 5.11 -6.42
C GLY A 132 -2.46 5.26 -5.20
N LEU A 133 -1.38 4.48 -5.15
CA LEU A 133 -0.31 4.57 -4.14
C LEU A 133 0.30 5.97 -4.09
N MET A 134 0.59 6.56 -5.25
CA MET A 134 1.11 7.93 -5.33
C MET A 134 0.10 8.95 -4.80
N ALA A 135 -1.15 8.90 -5.28
CA ALA A 135 -2.19 9.85 -4.89
C ALA A 135 -2.48 9.81 -3.39
N TYR A 136 -2.62 8.62 -2.78
CA TYR A 136 -2.90 8.52 -1.36
C TYR A 136 -1.70 8.99 -0.52
N LEU A 137 -0.47 8.65 -0.91
CA LEU A 137 0.74 9.05 -0.16
C LEU A 137 0.92 10.57 -0.17
N GLU A 138 0.73 11.22 -1.32
CA GLU A 138 0.90 12.67 -1.44
C GLU A 138 -0.22 13.48 -0.77
N ALA A 139 -1.38 12.85 -0.49
CA ALA A 139 -2.43 13.46 0.32
C ALA A 139 -2.02 13.64 1.80
N ASP A 140 -1.04 12.87 2.28
CA ASP A 140 -0.38 13.00 3.60
C ASP A 140 -1.36 12.99 4.79
N ILE A 141 -2.45 12.21 4.70
CA ILE A 141 -3.45 12.10 5.78
C ILE A 141 -3.05 11.00 6.75
N MET A 142 -3.03 9.76 6.26
CA MET A 142 -2.80 8.57 7.07
C MET A 142 -2.32 7.44 6.19
N ALA A 143 -1.24 6.74 6.59
CA ALA A 143 -0.81 5.56 5.87
C ALA A 143 -1.79 4.41 6.14
N ILE A 144 -1.97 3.54 5.15
CA ILE A 144 -2.66 2.29 5.38
C ILE A 144 -1.85 1.41 6.36
N PRO A 145 -2.51 0.55 7.16
CA PRO A 145 -1.85 -0.26 8.19
C PRO A 145 -0.57 -1.02 7.79
N PRO A 146 -0.47 -1.64 6.59
CA PRO A 146 0.78 -2.30 6.20
C PRO A 146 1.96 -1.33 6.06
N ASP A 147 1.69 -0.14 5.52
CA ASP A 147 2.72 0.87 5.31
C ASP A 147 3.07 1.58 6.62
N ALA A 148 2.08 1.84 7.48
CA ALA A 148 2.28 2.34 8.85
C ALA A 148 3.12 1.36 9.69
N LEU A 149 2.81 0.07 9.64
CA LEU A 149 3.54 -0.97 10.36
C LEU A 149 4.99 -1.09 9.86
N ALA A 150 5.23 -0.99 8.55
CA ALA A 150 6.59 -0.96 8.02
C ALA A 150 7.38 0.27 8.50
N VAL A 151 6.74 1.42 8.66
CA VAL A 151 7.33 2.62 9.28
C VAL A 151 7.65 2.37 10.76
N ALA A 152 6.75 1.72 11.50
CA ALA A 152 6.96 1.36 12.90
C ALA A 152 8.18 0.45 13.09
N PHE A 153 8.32 -0.58 12.24
CA PHE A 153 9.50 -1.44 12.24
C PHE A 153 10.78 -0.71 11.83
N ALA A 154 10.70 0.19 10.84
CA ALA A 154 11.85 0.99 10.42
C ALA A 154 12.34 1.90 11.55
N TRP A 155 11.41 2.47 12.32
CA TRP A 155 11.69 3.24 13.53
C TRP A 155 12.35 2.37 14.61
N LEU A 156 11.82 1.17 14.87
CA LEU A 156 12.35 0.25 15.88
C LEU A 156 13.78 -0.21 15.56
N VAL A 157 14.03 -0.63 14.32
CA VAL A 157 15.31 -1.22 13.88
C VAL A 157 16.32 -0.14 13.44
N LYS A 158 15.89 1.13 13.33
CA LYS A 158 16.70 2.28 12.89
C LYS A 158 17.36 2.06 11.52
N LYS A 159 16.63 1.45 10.58
CA LYS A 159 17.08 1.19 9.20
C LYS A 159 16.22 1.97 8.20
N PRO A 160 16.71 2.20 6.96
CA PRO A 160 15.92 2.88 5.93
C PRO A 160 14.60 2.15 5.65
N LEU A 161 13.51 2.92 5.54
CA LEU A 161 12.15 2.38 5.30
C LEU A 161 12.11 1.43 4.10
N GLY A 162 12.78 1.76 2.99
CA GLY A 162 12.81 0.90 1.80
C GLY A 162 13.43 -0.49 2.05
N ASN A 163 14.40 -0.62 2.95
CA ASN A 163 14.99 -1.92 3.29
C ASN A 163 14.05 -2.73 4.18
N VAL A 164 13.48 -2.08 5.19
CA VAL A 164 12.56 -2.73 6.13
C VAL A 164 11.27 -3.14 5.44
N LYS A 165 10.73 -2.30 4.55
CA LYS A 165 9.54 -2.61 3.76
C LYS A 165 9.75 -3.84 2.87
N ARG A 166 10.92 -3.96 2.23
CA ARG A 166 11.24 -5.15 1.42
C ARG A 166 11.26 -6.43 2.26
N ILE A 167 11.87 -6.39 3.44
CA ILE A 167 11.90 -7.54 4.35
C ILE A 167 10.49 -7.86 4.86
N PHE A 168 9.73 -6.84 5.26
CA PHE A 168 8.34 -6.97 5.69
C PHE A 168 7.46 -7.62 4.61
N ASP A 169 7.56 -7.15 3.36
CA ASP A 169 6.83 -7.73 2.23
C ASP A 169 7.23 -9.18 1.96
N LEU A 170 8.52 -9.50 2.08
CA LEU A 170 9.00 -10.88 1.96
C LEU A 170 8.44 -11.78 3.07
N CYS A 171 8.37 -11.29 4.31
CA CYS A 171 7.77 -12.02 5.42
C CYS A 171 6.26 -12.26 5.19
N ILE A 172 5.53 -11.28 4.66
CA ILE A 172 4.11 -11.45 4.30
C ILE A 172 3.95 -12.51 3.22
N VAL A 173 4.75 -12.46 2.15
CA VAL A 173 4.71 -13.44 1.06
C VAL A 173 5.06 -14.84 1.58
N ALA A 174 6.11 -14.97 2.37
CA ALA A 174 6.52 -16.25 2.96
C ALA A 174 5.43 -16.84 3.88
N THR A 175 4.82 -16.01 4.72
CA THR A 175 3.73 -16.44 5.61
C THR A 175 2.50 -16.87 4.82
N SER A 176 2.14 -16.10 3.80
CA SER A 176 1.04 -16.43 2.88
C SER A 176 1.30 -17.73 2.14
N LEU A 177 2.54 -17.99 1.73
CA LEU A 177 2.94 -19.23 1.05
C LEU A 177 2.79 -20.43 1.98
N ILE A 178 3.27 -20.32 3.22
CA ILE A 178 3.14 -21.39 4.21
C ILE A 178 1.66 -21.69 4.47
N LEU A 179 0.83 -20.67 4.70
CA LEU A 179 -0.61 -20.85 4.91
C LEU A 179 -1.30 -21.47 3.70
N SER A 180 -0.97 -21.02 2.50
CA SER A 180 -1.55 -21.56 1.26
C SER A 180 -1.17 -23.03 1.07
N LEU A 181 0.07 -23.42 1.37
CA LEU A 181 0.51 -24.82 1.25
C LEU A 181 -0.13 -25.73 2.30
N VAL A 182 -0.25 -25.26 3.55
CA VAL A 182 -0.79 -26.05 4.66
C VAL A 182 -2.31 -26.25 4.54
N PHE A 183 -3.04 -25.18 4.22
CA PHE A 183 -4.52 -25.22 4.24
C PHE A 183 -5.14 -25.43 2.87
N LEU A 184 -4.56 -24.86 1.81
CA LEU A 184 -5.11 -24.92 0.44
C LEU A 184 -4.40 -25.93 -0.45
N HIS A 185 -3.33 -26.56 0.03
CA HIS A 185 -2.51 -27.53 -0.71
C HIS A 185 -2.09 -27.05 -2.12
N SER A 186 -1.96 -25.73 -2.28
CA SER A 186 -1.71 -25.07 -3.57
C SER A 186 -1.02 -23.72 -3.37
N TYR A 187 -0.44 -23.17 -4.43
CA TYR A 187 0.26 -21.86 -4.43
C TYR A 187 -0.68 -20.69 -4.74
N GLN A 188 -1.93 -20.71 -4.25
CA GLN A 188 -2.93 -19.70 -4.63
C GLN A 188 -2.50 -18.28 -4.25
N GLY A 189 -2.55 -17.37 -5.22
CA GLY A 189 -2.20 -15.96 -5.04
C GLY A 189 -0.71 -15.62 -5.04
N ILE A 190 0.19 -16.62 -5.06
CA ILE A 190 1.64 -16.41 -5.03
C ILE A 190 2.27 -17.10 -6.24
N TRP A 191 2.54 -16.30 -7.26
CA TRP A 191 3.09 -16.73 -8.55
C TRP A 191 4.05 -15.67 -9.07
N ILE A 192 4.52 -15.83 -10.31
CA ILE A 192 5.48 -14.90 -10.93
C ILE A 192 4.95 -13.45 -10.99
N GLY A 193 3.64 -13.25 -11.06
CA GLY A 193 2.99 -11.94 -10.96
C GLY A 193 3.20 -11.25 -9.61
N THR A 194 3.40 -11.99 -8.51
CA THR A 194 3.77 -11.41 -7.21
C THR A 194 5.17 -10.82 -7.24
N ILE A 195 6.10 -11.47 -7.93
CA ILE A 195 7.46 -10.94 -8.14
C ILE A 195 7.41 -9.71 -9.03
N ILE A 196 6.65 -9.76 -10.12
CA ILE A 196 6.42 -8.62 -11.03
C ILE A 196 5.82 -7.44 -10.25
N ALA A 197 4.83 -7.68 -9.39
CA ALA A 197 4.24 -6.64 -8.57
C ALA A 197 5.22 -6.09 -7.51
N ALA A 198 6.00 -6.95 -6.85
CA ALA A 198 6.99 -6.53 -5.85
C ALA A 198 8.04 -5.58 -6.44
N LEU A 199 8.51 -5.85 -7.67
CA LEU A 199 9.48 -5.00 -8.37
C LEU A 199 8.83 -3.81 -9.08
N GLY A 200 7.62 -4.01 -9.61
CA GLY A 200 6.93 -3.05 -10.46
C GLY A 200 6.23 -1.93 -9.70
N VAL A 201 5.63 -2.21 -8.53
CA VAL A 201 4.84 -1.21 -7.78
C VAL A 201 5.68 0.00 -7.37
N GLY A 202 6.88 -0.23 -6.82
CA GLY A 202 7.79 0.86 -6.46
C GLY A 202 8.28 1.65 -7.68
N THR A 203 8.53 0.94 -8.80
CA THR A 203 8.92 1.56 -10.07
C THR A 203 7.79 2.44 -10.63
N MET A 204 6.55 1.95 -10.62
CA MET A 204 5.37 2.71 -11.07
C MET A 204 5.04 3.88 -10.16
N LEU A 205 5.18 3.74 -8.84
CA LEU A 205 5.08 4.85 -7.90
C LEU A 205 6.05 5.98 -8.28
N ASN A 206 7.32 5.64 -8.53
CA ASN A 206 8.33 6.62 -8.92
C ASN A 206 8.06 7.24 -10.30
N PHE A 207 7.58 6.44 -11.25
CA PHE A 207 7.15 6.92 -12.56
C PHE A 207 6.03 7.96 -12.44
N TRP A 208 4.98 7.65 -11.69
CA TRP A 208 3.85 8.56 -11.47
C TRP A 208 4.24 9.82 -10.70
N ARG A 209 5.13 9.69 -9.71
CA ARG A 209 5.72 10.86 -9.03
C ARG A 209 6.46 11.75 -10.03
N LYS A 210 7.33 11.20 -10.87
CA LYS A 210 8.04 12.02 -11.89
C LYS A 210 7.07 12.76 -12.81
N LEU A 211 5.95 12.12 -13.19
CA LEU A 211 4.98 12.69 -14.12
C LEU A 211 4.01 13.71 -13.48
N LEU A 212 3.51 13.43 -12.27
CA LEU A 212 2.35 14.13 -11.69
C LEU A 212 2.62 14.80 -10.34
N LEU A 213 3.76 14.57 -9.70
CA LEU A 213 4.03 15.06 -8.33
C LEU A 213 3.92 16.58 -8.22
N SER A 214 4.49 17.32 -9.19
CA SER A 214 4.43 18.78 -9.17
C SER A 214 2.98 19.28 -9.25
N LYS A 215 2.20 18.74 -10.19
CA LYS A 215 0.78 19.11 -10.38
C LYS A 215 -0.06 18.78 -9.15
N ILE A 216 0.11 17.58 -8.59
CA ILE A 216 -0.62 17.14 -7.39
C ILE A 216 -0.23 17.99 -6.17
N LYS A 217 1.06 18.28 -5.97
CA LYS A 217 1.47 19.13 -4.85
C LYS A 217 0.91 20.54 -4.97
N VAL A 218 0.93 21.14 -6.15
CA VAL A 218 0.31 22.45 -6.38
C VAL A 218 -1.21 22.39 -6.13
N PHE A 219 -1.90 21.35 -6.60
CA PHE A 219 -3.34 21.19 -6.37
C PHE A 219 -3.70 21.04 -4.88
N LEU A 220 -2.92 20.25 -4.14
CA LEU A 220 -3.15 19.94 -2.73
C LEU A 220 -2.74 21.09 -1.80
N TRP A 221 -1.65 21.79 -2.12
CA TRP A 221 -1.00 22.74 -1.20
C TRP A 221 -0.99 24.19 -1.70
N GLY A 222 -1.42 24.47 -2.94
CA GLY A 222 -1.55 25.81 -3.51
C GLY A 222 -0.24 26.45 -3.97
N LYS A 223 0.90 26.21 -3.29
CA LYS A 223 2.26 26.58 -3.71
C LYS A 223 3.28 25.52 -3.26
N GLN A 224 4.32 25.32 -4.06
CA GLN A 224 5.46 24.44 -3.72
C GLN A 224 5.97 24.81 -2.32
N PRO A 225 6.13 23.86 -1.38
CA PRO A 225 7.08 24.07 -0.30
C PRO A 225 8.44 24.27 -0.97
N GLU A 226 9.16 25.32 -0.58
CA GLU A 226 10.59 25.45 -0.89
C GLU A 226 11.25 24.09 -0.63
N ALA A 227 12.10 23.66 -1.56
CA ALA A 227 12.90 22.46 -1.36
C ALA A 227 13.54 22.55 0.03
N GLU A 228 13.38 21.51 0.87
CA GLU A 228 14.15 21.44 2.11
C GLU A 228 15.62 21.68 1.73
N PRO A 229 16.30 22.64 2.40
CA PRO A 229 17.70 22.91 2.09
C PRO A 229 18.46 21.60 2.20
N LYS A 230 19.25 21.29 1.15
CA LYS A 230 20.14 20.13 1.16
C LYS A 230 20.98 20.23 2.44
N LEU A 231 20.94 19.17 3.24
CA LEU A 231 21.61 19.07 4.54
C LEU A 231 23.14 19.08 4.47
N ASP A 232 23.72 19.34 3.30
CA ASP A 232 25.16 19.33 3.02
C ASP A 232 25.77 20.74 2.84
N GLU A 233 24.96 21.81 2.91
CA GLU A 233 25.46 23.19 2.93
C GLU A 233 25.23 23.78 4.32
N ALA A 234 26.03 23.33 5.29
CA ALA A 234 26.26 24.13 6.49
C ALA A 234 26.88 25.47 6.06
N PRO A 235 26.40 26.63 6.55
CA PRO A 235 27.06 27.89 6.28
C PRO A 235 28.48 27.79 6.83
N ALA A 236 29.47 27.95 5.95
CA ALA A 236 30.84 28.20 6.36
C ALA A 236 30.80 29.36 7.36
N ALA A 237 31.02 29.03 8.63
CA ALA A 237 30.95 29.99 9.71
C ALA A 237 31.99 31.07 9.45
N ALA A 238 31.52 32.30 9.33
CA ALA A 238 32.33 33.48 9.48
C ALA A 238 32.88 33.50 10.92
N LYS A 239 34.17 33.22 11.08
CA LYS A 239 35.16 33.91 11.92
C LYS A 239 36.49 33.18 11.86
#